data_AF-A0A2G9YAI4-F1
#
_entry.id   AF-A0A2G9YAI4-F1
#
_cell.length_a   1.000
_cell.length_b   1.000
_cell.length_c   1.000
_cell.angle_alpha   90.00
_cell.angle_beta   90.00
_cell.angle_gamma   90.00
#
_symmetry.space_group_name_H-M   'P 1'
#
loop_
_entity.id
_entity.type
_entity.pdbx_description
1 polymer ?
#
loop_
_entity_poly.entity_id
_entity_poly.type
_entity_poly.pdbx_seq_one_letter_code
_entity_poly.pdbx_strand_id
1 'polypeptide(L)'
;MEYHTGYIQKLTGLSEENPERNRRFYDLWGYDFLWIVDDGLHGNWLKKGRATDMGHASYASDGSDKRNSVESPFKTPEDVWAFDPIKEYGFPDFDEQVKAYEDFIKKERQMYPEQLTTGGYYKTIISGAIQAFGWDMLLMAASDSDKFEKVLDGFFRFTLYHMEAWAKTSVEVIIQHDDFVWASGPFLHPEFYRKAIISRYKELWKPLKKAGKKVLFCSDGDFRIFANDIVKAGADGLIFEPVNNFKFMAENFGDSVCLVGSAVDCRDMTFNKWEQV
;
A
#
# COMPACT_ATOMS: atom_id res chain seq x y z
N MET A 1 -1.39 1.00 -16.75
CA MET A 1 -0.97 0.88 -18.16
C MET A 1 -1.21 -0.51 -18.74
N GLU A 2 -1.06 -1.59 -17.98
CA GLU A 2 -1.21 -2.98 -18.47
C GLU A 2 -2.60 -3.32 -19.02
N TYR A 3 -3.64 -2.60 -18.58
CA TYR A 3 -5.00 -2.70 -19.16
C TYR A 3 -5.09 -2.23 -20.63
N HIS A 4 -4.10 -1.51 -21.17
CA HIS A 4 -4.08 -1.08 -22.58
C HIS A 4 -3.49 -2.17 -23.49
N THR A 5 -4.16 -3.33 -23.55
CA THR A 5 -3.60 -4.55 -24.16
C THR A 5 -3.23 -4.38 -25.63
N GLY A 6 -4.11 -3.77 -26.42
CA GLY A 6 -3.86 -3.50 -27.84
C GLY A 6 -2.71 -2.53 -28.10
N TYR A 7 -2.52 -1.52 -27.23
CA TYR A 7 -1.39 -0.60 -27.33
C TYR A 7 -0.06 -1.31 -27.07
N ILE A 8 -0.01 -2.11 -25.99
CA ILE A 8 1.18 -2.87 -25.62
C ILE A 8 1.51 -3.89 -26.71
N GLN A 9 0.53 -4.61 -27.24
CA GLN A 9 0.74 -5.56 -28.36
C GLN A 9 1.30 -4.83 -29.59
N LYS A 10 0.75 -3.68 -29.96
CA LYS A 10 1.24 -2.87 -31.09
C LYS A 10 2.69 -2.42 -30.88
N LEU A 11 3.04 -2.01 -29.66
CA LEU A 11 4.38 -1.50 -29.34
C LEU A 11 5.44 -2.60 -29.25
N THR A 12 5.08 -3.73 -28.63
CA THR A 12 6.00 -4.85 -28.37
C THR A 12 6.06 -5.87 -29.50
N GLY A 13 5.00 -5.97 -30.30
CA GLY A 13 4.80 -7.05 -31.28
C GLY A 13 4.49 -8.41 -30.66
N LEU A 14 4.22 -8.47 -29.35
CA LEU A 14 4.01 -9.72 -28.61
C LEU A 14 2.55 -9.86 -28.19
N SER A 15 2.02 -11.10 -28.22
CA SER A 15 0.66 -11.39 -27.76
C SER A 15 0.55 -11.32 -26.23
N GLU A 16 -0.67 -11.29 -25.73
CA GLU A 16 -0.95 -11.16 -24.31
C GLU A 16 -0.41 -12.32 -23.46
N GLU A 17 -0.40 -13.52 -24.04
CA GLU A 17 0.07 -14.75 -23.40
C GLU A 17 1.60 -14.87 -23.38
N ASN A 18 2.31 -13.98 -24.10
CA ASN A 18 3.76 -14.04 -24.14
C ASN A 18 4.35 -13.45 -22.84
N PRO A 19 5.12 -14.23 -22.06
CA PRO A 19 5.65 -13.78 -20.78
C PRO A 19 6.63 -12.60 -20.89
N GLU A 20 7.26 -12.40 -22.05
CA GLU A 20 8.20 -11.28 -22.28
C GLU A 20 7.49 -9.97 -22.68
N ARG A 21 6.16 -9.99 -22.90
CA ARG A 21 5.40 -8.82 -23.34
C ARG A 21 5.58 -7.63 -22.40
N ASN A 22 5.34 -7.83 -21.10
CA ASN A 22 5.41 -6.75 -20.13
C ASN A 22 6.83 -6.26 -19.91
N ARG A 23 7.81 -7.18 -19.85
CA ARG A 23 9.22 -6.82 -19.78
C ARG A 23 9.64 -5.91 -20.94
N ARG A 24 9.35 -6.32 -22.17
CA ARG A 24 9.66 -5.51 -23.36
C ARG A 24 8.92 -4.16 -23.34
N PHE A 25 7.69 -4.14 -22.84
CA PHE A 25 6.93 -2.90 -22.69
C PHE A 25 7.62 -1.94 -21.72
N TYR A 26 8.00 -2.42 -20.54
CA TYR A 26 8.70 -1.63 -19.51
C TYR A 26 10.04 -1.09 -20.03
N ASP A 27 10.82 -1.92 -20.74
CA ASP A 27 12.08 -1.48 -21.35
C ASP A 27 11.88 -0.38 -22.39
N LEU A 28 10.86 -0.51 -23.25
CA LEU A 28 10.53 0.50 -24.27
C LEU A 28 10.02 1.81 -23.68
N TRP A 29 9.34 1.75 -22.53
CA TRP A 29 8.82 2.92 -21.83
C TRP A 29 9.80 3.50 -20.80
N GLY A 30 10.94 2.87 -20.58
CA GLY A 30 11.93 3.33 -19.59
C GLY A 30 11.39 3.28 -18.16
N TYR A 31 10.69 2.22 -17.80
CA TYR A 31 10.31 2.00 -16.41
C TYR A 31 11.58 1.63 -15.62
N ASP A 32 11.89 2.42 -14.59
CA ASP A 32 13.00 2.15 -13.66
C ASP A 32 12.55 1.49 -12.35
N PHE A 33 11.26 1.60 -12.03
CA PHE A 33 10.71 1.24 -10.71
C PHE A 33 9.44 0.41 -10.86
N LEU A 34 9.46 -0.80 -10.30
CA LEU A 34 8.30 -1.68 -10.22
C LEU A 34 7.76 -1.66 -8.78
N TRP A 35 6.59 -1.05 -8.66
CA TRP A 35 5.85 -0.98 -7.42
C TRP A 35 5.24 -2.33 -7.12
N ILE A 36 5.70 -2.97 -6.05
CA ILE A 36 5.14 -4.23 -5.59
C ILE A 36 4.99 -4.20 -4.07
N VAL A 37 3.84 -4.70 -3.61
CA VAL A 37 3.58 -5.10 -2.24
C VAL A 37 3.14 -6.57 -2.24
N ASP A 38 3.45 -7.31 -1.18
CA ASP A 38 3.03 -8.71 -1.03
C ASP A 38 2.53 -8.94 0.40
N ASP A 39 1.24 -9.26 0.52
CA ASP A 39 0.56 -9.49 1.80
C ASP A 39 0.91 -10.83 2.46
N GLY A 40 1.84 -11.59 1.86
CA GLY A 40 2.42 -12.82 2.39
C GLY A 40 1.53 -14.04 2.23
N LEU A 41 1.97 -15.17 2.79
CA LEU A 41 1.34 -16.48 2.64
C LEU A 41 -0.09 -16.51 3.21
N HIS A 42 -0.35 -15.69 4.23
CA HIS A 42 -1.67 -15.53 4.84
C HIS A 42 -2.40 -14.27 4.35
N GLY A 43 -1.92 -13.62 3.28
CA GLY A 43 -2.48 -12.38 2.76
C GLY A 43 -3.92 -12.49 2.28
N ASN A 44 -4.42 -13.67 1.91
CA ASN A 44 -5.82 -13.84 1.53
C ASN A 44 -6.74 -14.00 2.75
N TRP A 45 -7.08 -12.88 3.39
CA TRP A 45 -7.90 -12.86 4.62
C TRP A 45 -9.32 -13.42 4.43
N LEU A 46 -9.94 -13.24 3.26
CA LEU A 46 -11.25 -13.84 2.94
C LEU A 46 -11.23 -15.38 2.96
N LYS A 47 -10.06 -16.00 2.76
CA LYS A 47 -9.88 -17.46 2.90
C LYS A 47 -9.52 -17.91 4.32
N LYS A 48 -9.14 -16.98 5.20
CA LYS A 48 -8.65 -17.27 6.55
C LYS A 48 -9.69 -17.01 7.62
N GLY A 49 -10.49 -15.96 7.45
CA GLY A 49 -11.53 -15.59 8.39
C GLY A 49 -12.39 -14.46 7.85
N ARG A 50 -13.01 -13.71 8.76
CA ARG A 50 -13.88 -12.58 8.44
C ARG A 50 -13.05 -11.44 7.85
N ALA A 51 -13.43 -10.98 6.68
CA ALA A 51 -12.96 -9.75 6.05
C ALA A 51 -14.06 -9.21 5.14
N THR A 52 -14.00 -7.93 4.79
CA THR A 52 -14.91 -7.34 3.82
C THR A 52 -14.43 -7.52 2.39
N ASP A 53 -15.38 -7.53 1.47
CA ASP A 53 -15.16 -7.30 0.05
C ASP A 53 -15.88 -6.00 -0.32
N MET A 54 -15.13 -4.90 -0.39
CA MET A 54 -15.68 -3.58 -0.73
C MET A 54 -15.96 -3.43 -2.24
N GLY A 55 -15.83 -4.51 -3.01
CA GLY A 55 -16.01 -4.49 -4.45
C GLY A 55 -14.75 -4.03 -5.18
N HIS A 56 -14.92 -3.69 -6.46
CA HIS A 56 -13.87 -3.16 -7.30
C HIS A 56 -14.50 -2.24 -8.35
N ALA A 57 -13.94 -1.04 -8.50
CA ALA A 57 -14.33 -0.12 -9.56
C ALA A 57 -13.96 -0.69 -10.94
N SER A 58 -14.57 -0.13 -11.98
CA SER A 58 -14.29 -0.50 -13.37
C SER A 58 -13.11 0.31 -13.89
N TYR A 59 -11.98 -0.35 -14.16
CA TYR A 59 -10.82 0.24 -14.84
C TYR A 59 -10.56 -0.40 -16.19
N ALA A 60 -10.92 -1.68 -16.37
CA ALA A 60 -10.89 -2.33 -17.66
C ALA A 60 -11.88 -1.64 -18.62
N SER A 61 -11.49 -1.50 -19.89
CA SER A 61 -12.31 -0.81 -20.89
C SER A 61 -13.65 -1.51 -21.16
N ASP A 62 -13.73 -2.81 -20.87
CA ASP A 62 -14.94 -3.63 -20.96
C ASP A 62 -15.70 -3.75 -19.63
N GLY A 63 -15.16 -3.17 -18.55
CA GLY A 63 -15.68 -3.24 -17.19
C GLY A 63 -15.71 -4.63 -16.57
N SER A 64 -14.93 -5.57 -17.11
CA SER A 64 -14.81 -6.95 -16.62
C SER A 64 -14.28 -7.05 -15.19
N ASP A 65 -13.58 -6.03 -14.71
CA ASP A 65 -13.01 -5.95 -13.36
C ASP A 65 -13.99 -5.41 -12.32
N LYS A 66 -15.14 -4.87 -12.72
CA LYS A 66 -16.12 -4.34 -11.77
C LYS A 66 -16.69 -5.45 -10.88
N ARG A 67 -16.62 -5.25 -9.57
CA ARG A 67 -17.26 -6.13 -8.57
C ARG A 67 -18.09 -5.29 -7.60
N ASN A 68 -19.29 -5.76 -7.28
CA ASN A 68 -20.10 -5.13 -6.24
C ASN A 68 -19.56 -5.49 -4.86
N SER A 69 -19.71 -4.58 -3.90
CA SER A 69 -19.41 -4.87 -2.51
C SER A 69 -20.32 -5.97 -1.95
N VAL A 70 -19.78 -6.76 -1.04
CA VAL A 70 -20.52 -7.73 -0.24
C VAL A 70 -20.80 -7.13 1.14
N GLU A 71 -21.90 -7.55 1.76
CA GLU A 71 -22.25 -7.10 3.12
C GLU A 71 -21.14 -7.45 4.12
N SER A 72 -20.78 -6.49 4.99
CA SER A 72 -19.72 -6.69 5.98
C SER A 72 -20.08 -7.82 6.96
N PRO A 73 -19.12 -8.71 7.32
CA PRO A 73 -19.35 -9.74 8.33
C PRO A 73 -19.37 -9.16 9.77
N PHE A 74 -19.08 -7.87 9.93
CA PHE A 74 -19.16 -7.13 11.19
C PHE A 74 -20.45 -6.32 11.21
N LYS A 75 -21.24 -6.44 12.28
CA LYS A 75 -22.57 -5.80 12.36
C LYS A 75 -22.63 -4.70 13.40
N THR A 76 -21.73 -4.72 14.38
CA THR A 76 -21.69 -3.78 15.50
C THR A 76 -20.26 -3.29 15.78
N PRO A 77 -20.09 -2.10 16.38
CA PRO A 77 -18.80 -1.65 16.90
C PRO A 77 -18.18 -2.64 17.89
N GLU A 78 -18.99 -3.34 18.68
CA GLU A 78 -18.54 -4.36 19.62
C GLU A 78 -17.88 -5.55 18.92
N ASP A 79 -18.37 -5.95 17.74
CA ASP A 79 -17.72 -6.99 16.92
C ASP A 79 -16.31 -6.55 16.50
N VAL A 80 -16.16 -5.27 16.18
CA VAL A 80 -14.87 -4.67 15.78
C VAL A 80 -13.94 -4.56 16.99
N TRP A 81 -14.42 -4.08 18.14
CA TRP A 81 -13.60 -3.94 19.35
C TRP A 81 -13.14 -5.28 19.94
N ALA A 82 -13.89 -6.37 19.69
CA ALA A 82 -13.51 -7.72 20.08
C ALA A 82 -12.58 -8.42 19.08
N PHE A 83 -12.33 -7.80 17.92
CA PHE A 83 -11.54 -8.39 16.84
C PHE A 83 -10.04 -8.42 17.16
N ASP A 84 -9.39 -9.52 16.77
CA ASP A 84 -7.95 -9.68 16.87
C ASP A 84 -7.45 -10.33 15.56
N PRO A 85 -6.75 -9.57 14.68
CA PRO A 85 -6.32 -10.09 13.38
C PRO A 85 -5.35 -11.27 13.51
N ILE A 86 -4.60 -11.36 14.60
CA ILE A 86 -3.66 -12.46 14.82
C ILE A 86 -4.44 -13.74 15.13
N LYS A 87 -5.49 -13.67 15.95
CA LYS A 87 -6.35 -14.82 16.23
C LYS A 87 -7.20 -15.23 15.02
N GLU A 88 -7.68 -14.26 14.26
CA GLU A 88 -8.55 -14.51 13.10
C GLU A 88 -7.76 -15.08 11.91
N TYR A 89 -6.64 -14.46 11.54
CA TYR A 89 -5.92 -14.82 10.32
C TYR A 89 -4.72 -15.74 10.56
N GLY A 90 -4.14 -15.68 11.77
CA GLY A 90 -2.93 -16.39 12.13
C GLY A 90 -1.69 -15.91 11.38
N PHE A 91 -0.52 -16.22 11.92
CA PHE A 91 0.73 -16.08 11.17
C PHE A 91 1.09 -17.39 10.47
N PRO A 92 1.69 -17.31 9.27
CA PRO A 92 2.42 -18.46 8.73
C PRO A 92 3.68 -18.72 9.59
N ASP A 93 4.36 -19.83 9.32
CA ASP A 93 5.70 -20.02 9.85
C ASP A 93 6.60 -18.86 9.38
N PHE A 94 7.42 -18.33 10.29
CA PHE A 94 8.21 -17.12 10.03
C PHE A 94 9.28 -17.36 8.96
N ASP A 95 9.98 -18.48 9.01
CA ASP A 95 11.05 -18.78 8.06
C ASP A 95 10.46 -19.11 6.68
N GLU A 96 9.29 -19.77 6.63
CA GLU A 96 8.53 -19.95 5.39
C GLU A 96 8.12 -18.61 4.78
N GLN A 97 7.66 -17.65 5.59
CA GLN A 97 7.29 -16.32 5.10
C GLN A 97 8.48 -15.53 4.56
N VAL A 98 9.61 -15.55 5.27
CA VAL A 98 10.87 -14.93 4.81
C VAL A 98 11.29 -15.55 3.49
N LYS A 99 11.25 -16.88 3.39
CA LYS A 99 11.60 -17.60 2.17
C LYS A 99 10.69 -17.22 1.01
N ALA A 100 9.38 -17.14 1.23
CA ALA A 100 8.42 -16.76 0.20
C ALA A 100 8.71 -15.35 -0.37
N TYR A 101 8.98 -14.39 0.52
CA TYR A 101 9.38 -13.04 0.09
C TYR A 101 10.73 -13.00 -0.63
N GLU A 102 11.73 -13.75 -0.18
CA GLU A 102 13.03 -13.81 -0.85
C GLU A 102 12.94 -14.46 -2.24
N ASP A 103 12.19 -15.57 -2.35
CA ASP A 103 11.97 -16.25 -3.62
C ASP A 103 11.24 -15.33 -4.61
N PHE A 104 10.25 -14.58 -4.13
CA PHE A 104 9.54 -13.59 -4.91
C PHE A 104 10.50 -12.53 -5.47
N ILE A 105 11.31 -11.90 -4.63
CA ILE A 105 12.27 -10.85 -5.06
C ILE A 105 13.31 -11.40 -6.04
N LYS A 106 13.82 -12.62 -5.82
CA LYS A 106 14.75 -13.26 -6.76
C LYS A 106 14.11 -13.49 -8.13
N LYS A 107 12.86 -13.94 -8.15
CA LYS A 107 12.11 -14.16 -9.38
C LYS A 107 11.89 -12.84 -10.13
N GLU A 108 11.47 -11.79 -9.43
CA GLU A 108 11.25 -10.47 -10.04
C GLU A 108 12.53 -9.90 -10.64
N ARG A 109 13.66 -9.97 -9.92
CA ARG A 109 14.96 -9.52 -10.44
C ARG A 109 15.45 -10.32 -11.66
N GLN A 110 15.08 -11.59 -11.77
CA GLN A 110 15.37 -12.39 -12.96
C GLN A 110 14.50 -11.98 -14.16
N MET A 111 13.24 -11.62 -13.89
CA MET A 111 12.28 -11.23 -14.91
C MET A 111 12.49 -9.79 -15.39
N TYR A 112 12.88 -8.90 -14.48
CA TYR A 112 13.01 -7.45 -14.66
C TYR A 112 14.37 -6.95 -14.16
N PRO A 113 15.48 -7.36 -14.80
CA PRO A 113 16.83 -7.10 -14.29
C PRO A 113 17.25 -5.62 -14.35
N GLU A 114 16.60 -4.82 -15.20
CA GLU A 114 16.90 -3.39 -15.36
C GLU A 114 16.04 -2.51 -14.44
N GLN A 115 15.09 -3.10 -13.70
CA GLN A 115 14.17 -2.38 -12.84
C GLN A 115 14.45 -2.63 -11.36
N LEU A 116 14.22 -1.59 -10.56
CA LEU A 116 14.15 -1.71 -9.11
C LEU A 116 12.77 -2.26 -8.71
N THR A 117 12.74 -3.50 -8.22
CA THR A 117 11.53 -4.09 -7.62
C THR A 117 11.52 -3.87 -6.11
N THR A 118 10.38 -3.43 -5.60
CA THR A 118 10.16 -3.21 -4.18
C THR A 118 9.58 -4.44 -3.48
N GLY A 119 9.84 -4.56 -2.18
CA GLY A 119 8.99 -5.35 -1.28
C GLY A 119 7.95 -4.44 -0.66
N GLY A 120 7.05 -5.00 0.15
CA GLY A 120 6.06 -4.17 0.82
C GLY A 120 4.91 -4.94 1.42
N TYR A 121 4.06 -4.22 2.12
CA TYR A 121 2.85 -4.75 2.72
C TYR A 121 1.71 -3.75 2.57
N TYR A 122 0.55 -4.19 2.08
CA TYR A 122 -0.55 -3.28 1.76
C TYR A 122 -1.41 -2.94 2.99
N LYS A 123 -1.60 -3.92 3.86
CA LYS A 123 -2.67 -3.93 4.88
C LYS A 123 -2.21 -3.43 6.25
N THR A 124 -1.47 -2.34 6.27
CA THR A 124 -0.68 -1.88 7.44
C THR A 124 -1.48 -1.76 8.75
N ILE A 125 -2.15 -0.62 9.00
CA ILE A 125 -2.95 -0.43 10.21
C ILE A 125 -4.36 -0.05 9.78
N ILE A 126 -4.51 1.07 9.06
CA ILE A 126 -5.81 1.53 8.60
C ILE A 126 -6.27 0.75 7.37
N SER A 127 -5.44 0.53 6.35
CA SER A 127 -5.77 -0.34 5.20
C SER A 127 -6.14 -1.75 5.65
N GLY A 128 -5.46 -2.28 6.67
CA GLY A 128 -5.83 -3.57 7.29
C GLY A 128 -7.19 -3.51 7.96
N ALA A 129 -7.43 -2.49 8.81
CA ALA A 129 -8.73 -2.32 9.45
C ALA A 129 -9.87 -2.07 8.44
N ILE A 130 -9.62 -1.31 7.36
CA ILE A 130 -10.54 -1.10 6.25
C ILE A 130 -10.86 -2.44 5.59
N GLN A 131 -9.86 -3.26 5.24
CA GLN A 131 -10.15 -4.54 4.62
C GLN A 131 -10.91 -5.48 5.56
N ALA A 132 -10.60 -5.48 6.86
CA ALA A 132 -11.31 -6.32 7.81
C ALA A 132 -12.78 -5.88 7.97
N PHE A 133 -13.03 -4.59 8.16
CA PHE A 133 -14.33 -4.09 8.65
C PHE A 133 -15.17 -3.34 7.61
N GLY A 134 -14.54 -2.82 6.56
CA GLY A 134 -15.11 -1.82 5.66
C GLY A 134 -15.18 -0.44 6.32
N TRP A 135 -15.44 0.60 5.52
CA TRP A 135 -15.48 1.98 6.02
C TRP A 135 -16.54 2.23 7.10
N ASP A 136 -17.76 1.73 6.92
CA ASP A 136 -18.86 2.02 7.85
C ASP A 136 -18.57 1.50 9.27
N MET A 137 -18.20 0.23 9.41
CA MET A 137 -17.90 -0.34 10.72
C MET A 137 -16.59 0.21 11.31
N LEU A 138 -15.60 0.53 10.47
CA LEU A 138 -14.38 1.21 10.91
C LEU A 138 -14.71 2.56 11.57
N LEU A 139 -15.50 3.40 10.89
CA LEU A 139 -15.87 4.72 11.37
C LEU A 139 -16.77 4.66 12.61
N MET A 140 -17.72 3.71 12.64
CA MET A 140 -18.57 3.48 13.81
C MET A 140 -17.74 3.04 15.02
N ALA A 141 -16.76 2.15 14.83
CA ALA A 141 -15.86 1.73 15.91
C ALA A 141 -14.92 2.85 16.37
N ALA A 142 -14.49 3.73 15.46
CA ALA A 142 -13.60 4.85 15.77
C ALA A 142 -14.26 5.96 16.61
N SER A 143 -15.60 5.95 16.73
CA SER A 143 -16.33 6.86 17.63
C SER A 143 -15.96 6.69 19.12
N ASP A 144 -15.42 5.53 19.49
CA ASP A 144 -14.79 5.27 20.80
C ASP A 144 -13.28 5.10 20.58
N SER A 145 -12.53 6.22 20.69
CA SER A 145 -11.10 6.24 20.36
C SER A 145 -10.26 5.31 21.23
N ASP A 146 -10.62 5.12 22.51
CA ASP A 146 -9.86 4.28 23.44
C ASP A 146 -10.01 2.80 23.12
N LYS A 147 -11.20 2.36 22.71
CA LYS A 147 -11.40 0.98 22.24
C LYS A 147 -10.82 0.78 20.85
N PHE A 148 -10.98 1.76 19.96
CA PHE A 148 -10.46 1.68 18.60
C PHE A 148 -8.93 1.59 18.57
N GLU A 149 -8.22 2.36 19.41
CA GLU A 149 -6.76 2.27 19.54
C GLU A 149 -6.30 0.83 19.89
N LYS A 150 -7.07 0.09 20.70
CA LYS A 150 -6.75 -1.31 21.04
C LYS A 150 -6.93 -2.26 19.86
N VAL A 151 -7.88 -1.99 18.98
CA VAL A 151 -8.06 -2.75 17.74
C VAL A 151 -6.85 -2.53 16.81
N LEU A 152 -6.42 -1.27 16.65
CA LEU A 152 -5.27 -0.92 15.82
C LEU A 152 -3.96 -1.57 16.32
N ASP A 153 -3.85 -1.85 17.62
CA ASP A 153 -2.71 -2.59 18.18
C ASP A 153 -2.57 -4.01 17.60
N GLY A 154 -3.70 -4.68 17.33
CA GLY A 154 -3.69 -5.99 16.68
C GLY A 154 -3.13 -5.92 15.27
N PHE A 155 -3.59 -4.95 14.45
CA PHE A 155 -3.08 -4.75 13.09
C PHE A 155 -1.62 -4.32 13.07
N PHE A 156 -1.20 -3.48 14.02
CA PHE A 156 0.20 -3.14 14.20
C PHE A 156 1.06 -4.38 14.47
N ARG A 157 0.68 -5.24 15.41
CA ARG A 157 1.44 -6.47 15.69
C ARG A 157 1.41 -7.43 14.51
N PHE A 158 0.29 -7.50 13.79
CA PHE A 158 0.19 -8.29 12.56
C PHE A 158 1.16 -7.78 11.48
N THR A 159 1.21 -6.48 11.26
CA THR A 159 2.11 -5.87 10.28
C THR A 159 3.57 -5.92 10.72
N LEU A 160 3.85 -5.83 12.02
CA LEU A 160 5.22 -5.93 12.54
C LEU A 160 5.87 -7.27 12.15
N TYR A 161 5.12 -8.37 12.21
CA TYR A 161 5.59 -9.67 11.73
C TYR A 161 6.07 -9.62 10.27
N HIS A 162 5.31 -8.96 9.38
CA HIS A 162 5.71 -8.80 7.98
C HIS A 162 6.92 -7.89 7.82
N MET A 163 7.04 -6.83 8.63
CA MET A 163 8.22 -5.94 8.61
C MET A 163 9.48 -6.66 9.09
N GLU A 164 9.35 -7.52 10.10
CA GLU A 164 10.44 -8.37 10.56
C GLU A 164 10.84 -9.40 9.49
N ALA A 165 9.87 -10.00 8.79
CA ALA A 165 10.15 -10.92 7.69
C ALA A 165 10.86 -10.21 6.53
N TRP A 166 10.36 -9.05 6.08
CA TRP A 166 10.99 -8.23 5.05
C TRP A 166 12.41 -7.76 5.43
N ALA A 167 12.66 -7.49 6.72
CA ALA A 167 14.00 -7.14 7.19
C ALA A 167 15.02 -8.27 6.99
N LYS A 168 14.58 -9.53 6.84
CA LYS A 168 15.43 -10.71 6.64
C LYS A 168 15.70 -11.06 5.18
N THR A 169 15.07 -10.37 4.23
CA THR A 169 15.27 -10.61 2.79
C THR A 169 16.40 -9.75 2.21
N SER A 170 16.72 -9.96 0.93
CA SER A 170 17.72 -9.21 0.18
C SER A 170 17.19 -7.94 -0.48
N VAL A 171 15.89 -7.63 -0.34
CA VAL A 171 15.30 -6.42 -0.94
C VAL A 171 15.85 -5.14 -0.32
N GLU A 172 16.00 -4.08 -1.08
CA GLU A 172 16.61 -2.83 -0.61
C GLU A 172 15.55 -1.82 -0.14
N VAL A 173 14.38 -1.86 -0.76
CA VAL A 173 13.32 -0.87 -0.59
C VAL A 173 12.00 -1.56 -0.26
N ILE A 174 11.34 -1.08 0.79
CA ILE A 174 10.03 -1.53 1.26
C ILE A 174 9.02 -0.42 1.11
N ILE A 175 7.89 -0.71 0.47
CA ILE A 175 6.72 0.16 0.46
C ILE A 175 5.84 -0.20 1.65
N GLN A 176 5.65 0.75 2.55
CA GLN A 176 4.61 0.69 3.57
C GLN A 176 3.39 1.44 3.06
N HIS A 177 2.33 0.72 2.72
CA HIS A 177 1.09 1.32 2.26
C HIS A 177 0.07 1.41 3.39
N ASP A 178 -0.57 2.56 3.56
CA ASP A 178 -1.69 2.69 4.51
C ASP A 178 -2.61 3.85 4.12
N ASP A 179 -3.84 3.56 3.69
CA ASP A 179 -4.89 4.52 3.30
C ASP A 179 -5.53 5.16 4.52
N PHE A 180 -4.70 5.91 5.24
CA PHE A 180 -5.04 6.38 6.57
C PHE A 180 -5.79 7.72 6.55
N VAL A 181 -5.94 8.37 5.40
CA VAL A 181 -6.66 9.65 5.25
C VAL A 181 -7.60 9.63 4.03
N TRP A 182 -8.49 10.61 3.94
CA TRP A 182 -9.29 10.87 2.73
C TRP A 182 -8.63 11.95 1.87
N ALA A 183 -9.14 12.13 0.64
CA ALA A 183 -8.78 13.26 -0.20
C ALA A 183 -9.06 14.63 0.47
N SER A 184 -10.02 14.70 1.40
CA SER A 184 -10.30 15.89 2.21
C SER A 184 -9.42 16.00 3.47
N GLY A 185 -8.49 15.06 3.67
CA GLY A 185 -7.60 14.99 4.82
C GLY A 185 -8.01 13.96 5.88
N PRO A 186 -7.58 14.12 7.14
CA PRO A 186 -7.82 13.15 8.20
C PRO A 186 -9.31 12.97 8.51
N PHE A 187 -9.75 11.72 8.65
CA PHE A 187 -11.11 11.38 9.08
C PHE A 187 -11.24 11.18 10.60
N LEU A 188 -10.10 11.10 11.31
CA LEU A 188 -10.01 11.16 12.78
C LEU A 188 -9.37 12.47 13.24
N HIS A 189 -9.42 12.74 14.54
CA HIS A 189 -8.71 13.89 15.09
C HIS A 189 -7.19 13.76 14.86
N PRO A 190 -6.47 14.78 14.36
CA PRO A 190 -5.04 14.69 14.03
C PRO A 190 -4.13 14.18 15.16
N GLU A 191 -4.45 14.47 16.41
CA GLU A 191 -3.69 13.93 17.55
C GLU A 191 -3.83 12.41 17.71
N PHE A 192 -4.97 11.83 17.30
CA PHE A 192 -5.12 10.38 17.29
C PHE A 192 -4.16 9.75 16.26
N TYR A 193 -4.02 10.35 15.08
CA TYR A 193 -3.04 9.91 14.09
C TYR A 193 -1.62 9.87 14.65
N ARG A 194 -1.18 10.97 15.26
CA ARG A 194 0.17 11.08 15.83
C ARG A 194 0.40 10.07 16.95
N LYS A 195 -0.56 9.95 17.87
CA LYS A 195 -0.45 9.09 19.05
C LYS A 195 -0.61 7.60 18.71
N ALA A 196 -1.60 7.24 17.90
CA ALA A 196 -2.02 5.86 17.74
C ALA A 196 -1.56 5.22 16.43
N ILE A 197 -1.30 5.99 15.37
CA ILE A 197 -0.98 5.44 14.04
C ILE A 197 0.49 5.70 13.69
N ILE A 198 0.92 6.96 13.62
CA ILE A 198 2.27 7.35 13.19
C ILE A 198 3.34 6.91 14.20
N SER A 199 3.02 6.93 15.50
CA SER A 199 3.90 6.37 16.53
C SER A 199 4.20 4.89 16.29
N ARG A 200 3.23 4.13 15.77
CA ARG A 200 3.36 2.71 15.44
C ARG A 200 4.11 2.51 14.13
N TYR A 201 3.96 3.39 13.14
CA TYR A 201 4.82 3.37 11.94
C TYR A 201 6.30 3.44 12.30
N LYS A 202 6.67 4.33 13.24
CA LYS A 202 8.04 4.43 13.75
C LYS A 202 8.53 3.08 14.30
N GLU A 203 7.70 2.36 15.03
CA GLU A 203 8.04 1.03 15.57
C GLU A 203 8.11 -0.04 14.46
N LEU A 204 7.16 -0.05 13.52
CA LEU A 204 7.14 -0.96 12.37
C LEU A 204 8.42 -0.86 11.54
N TRP A 205 8.98 0.33 11.39
CA TRP A 205 10.14 0.55 10.54
C TRP A 205 11.48 0.29 11.25
N LYS A 206 11.53 0.23 12.58
CA LYS A 206 12.77 -0.12 13.30
C LYS A 206 13.48 -1.37 12.78
N PRO A 207 12.82 -2.54 12.61
CA PRO A 207 13.48 -3.73 12.07
C PRO A 207 14.04 -3.51 10.66
N LEU A 208 13.29 -2.82 9.80
CA LEU A 208 13.70 -2.48 8.43
C LEU A 208 14.95 -1.58 8.43
N LYS A 209 14.92 -0.48 9.19
CA LYS A 209 16.05 0.45 9.29
C LYS A 209 17.29 -0.22 9.87
N LYS A 210 17.12 -1.09 10.88
CA LYS A 210 18.22 -1.88 11.46
C LYS A 210 18.85 -2.81 10.43
N ALA A 211 18.07 -3.34 9.50
CA ALA A 211 18.54 -4.17 8.39
C ALA A 211 19.05 -3.35 7.18
N GLY A 212 19.13 -2.03 7.29
CA GLY A 212 19.63 -1.15 6.22
C GLY A 212 18.64 -0.92 5.08
N LYS A 213 17.35 -1.27 5.26
CA LYS A 213 16.30 -1.09 4.25
C LYS A 213 15.87 0.37 4.15
N LYS A 214 15.47 0.79 2.95
CA LYS A 214 14.76 2.04 2.70
C LYS A 214 13.25 1.83 2.81
N VAL A 215 12.56 2.80 3.39
CA VAL A 215 11.10 2.76 3.55
C VAL A 215 10.46 3.88 2.75
N LEU A 216 9.60 3.53 1.81
CA LEU A 216 8.74 4.48 1.10
C LEU A 216 7.34 4.38 1.68
N PHE A 217 6.83 5.45 2.27
CA PHE A 217 5.46 5.49 2.78
C PHE A 217 4.52 5.86 1.64
N CYS A 218 3.48 5.06 1.43
CA CYS A 218 2.42 5.31 0.46
C CYS A 218 1.07 5.45 1.15
N SER A 219 0.30 6.45 0.73
CA SER A 219 -1.11 6.57 1.08
C SER A 219 -1.85 7.29 -0.04
N ASP A 220 -3.08 6.85 -0.31
CA ASP A 220 -4.06 7.70 -0.99
C ASP A 220 -4.55 8.81 -0.03
N GLY A 221 -5.20 9.83 -0.58
CA GLY A 221 -5.73 10.97 0.16
C GLY A 221 -4.70 12.04 0.50
N ASP A 222 -5.17 13.14 1.10
CA ASP A 222 -4.34 14.29 1.45
C ASP A 222 -3.73 14.14 2.84
N PHE A 223 -2.49 13.67 2.90
CA PHE A 223 -1.75 13.49 4.16
C PHE A 223 -0.72 14.59 4.41
N ARG A 224 -0.78 15.73 3.70
CA ARG A 224 0.21 16.81 3.84
C ARG A 224 0.40 17.29 5.28
N ILE A 225 -0.68 17.30 6.08
CA ILE A 225 -0.63 17.66 7.52
C ILE A 225 0.25 16.72 8.36
N PHE A 226 0.46 15.48 7.89
CA PHE A 226 1.28 14.46 8.56
C PHE A 226 2.59 14.16 7.83
N ALA A 227 2.85 14.71 6.64
CA ALA A 227 4.04 14.39 5.85
C ALA A 227 5.35 14.53 6.67
N ASN A 228 5.48 15.61 7.44
CA ASN A 228 6.63 15.81 8.32
C ASN A 228 6.68 14.80 9.49
N ASP A 229 5.52 14.42 10.04
CA ASP A 229 5.43 13.42 11.11
C ASP A 229 5.85 12.04 10.60
N ILE A 230 5.46 11.67 9.37
CA ILE A 230 5.83 10.44 8.67
C ILE A 230 7.35 10.40 8.39
N VAL A 231 7.92 11.48 7.87
CA VAL A 231 9.38 11.58 7.65
C VAL A 231 10.14 11.43 8.97
N LYS A 232 9.69 12.10 10.04
CA LYS A 232 10.28 11.96 11.38
C LYS A 232 10.12 10.57 11.98
N ALA A 233 9.10 9.82 11.59
CA ALA A 233 8.92 8.43 12.00
C ALA A 233 9.95 7.50 11.32
N GLY A 234 10.54 7.90 10.19
CA GLY A 234 11.69 7.23 9.58
C GLY A 234 11.57 6.88 8.10
N ALA A 235 10.52 7.38 7.43
CA ALA A 235 10.35 7.21 5.99
C ALA A 235 11.51 7.88 5.23
N ASP A 236 12.08 7.15 4.26
CA ASP A 236 13.09 7.66 3.33
C ASP A 236 12.45 8.28 2.07
N GLY A 237 11.17 7.97 1.82
CA GLY A 237 10.40 8.55 0.73
C GLY A 237 8.91 8.59 0.99
N LEU A 238 8.23 9.46 0.25
CA LEU A 238 6.80 9.66 0.28
C LEU A 238 6.24 9.40 -1.12
N ILE A 239 5.25 8.51 -1.18
CA ILE A 239 4.49 8.22 -2.38
C ILE A 239 3.07 8.77 -2.19
N PHE A 240 2.63 9.61 -3.12
CA PHE A 240 1.39 10.38 -2.96
C PHE A 240 0.69 10.68 -4.28
N GLU A 241 -0.64 10.71 -4.21
CA GLU A 241 -1.48 11.13 -5.33
C GLU A 241 -1.54 12.68 -5.48
N PRO A 242 -1.95 13.21 -6.65
CA PRO A 242 -1.94 14.65 -6.96
C PRO A 242 -2.73 15.57 -6.02
N VAL A 243 -3.63 15.04 -5.19
CA VAL A 243 -4.33 15.83 -4.15
C VAL A 243 -3.33 16.43 -3.14
N ASN A 244 -2.21 15.75 -2.93
CA ASN A 244 -1.06 16.28 -2.22
C ASN A 244 -0.29 17.18 -3.19
N ASN A 245 -0.51 18.50 -3.09
CA ASN A 245 0.12 19.48 -3.97
C ASN A 245 1.63 19.23 -4.13
N PHE A 246 2.06 18.87 -5.35
CA PHE A 246 3.44 18.45 -5.61
C PHE A 246 4.46 19.54 -5.29
N LYS A 247 4.16 20.81 -5.61
CA LYS A 247 5.03 21.95 -5.29
C LYS A 247 5.27 22.05 -3.78
N PHE A 248 4.22 21.97 -2.97
CA PHE A 248 4.35 21.95 -1.52
C PHE A 248 5.24 20.79 -1.05
N MET A 249 5.05 19.58 -1.59
CA MET A 249 5.87 18.42 -1.22
C MET A 249 7.34 18.63 -1.58
N ALA A 250 7.63 19.12 -2.79
CA ALA A 250 8.97 19.41 -3.25
C ALA A 250 9.65 20.50 -2.41
N GLU A 251 8.97 21.62 -2.14
CA GLU A 251 9.52 22.74 -1.36
C GLU A 251 9.80 22.38 0.10
N ASN A 252 9.06 21.43 0.68
CA ASN A 252 9.21 21.07 2.09
C ASN A 252 10.07 19.82 2.33
N PHE A 253 10.20 18.93 1.34
CA PHE A 253 10.84 17.61 1.53
C PHE A 253 11.84 17.21 0.43
N GLY A 254 11.84 17.88 -0.73
CA GLY A 254 12.60 17.47 -1.92
C GLY A 254 14.13 17.42 -1.73
N ASP A 255 14.66 18.14 -0.75
CA ASP A 255 16.10 18.17 -0.44
C ASP A 255 16.58 16.95 0.38
N SER A 256 15.67 16.18 0.99
CA SER A 256 16.03 15.15 1.98
C SER A 256 15.22 13.85 1.92
N VAL A 257 14.15 13.81 1.13
CA VAL A 257 13.21 12.70 1.06
C VAL A 257 12.93 12.38 -0.40
N CYS A 258 12.92 11.09 -0.76
CA CYS A 258 12.51 10.67 -2.10
C CYS A 258 11.02 10.97 -2.29
N LEU A 259 10.64 11.67 -3.36
CA LEU A 259 9.24 11.96 -3.67
C LEU A 259 8.84 11.16 -4.90
N VAL A 260 7.85 10.29 -4.74
CA VAL A 260 7.22 9.55 -5.83
C VAL A 260 5.80 10.10 -5.98
N GLY A 261 5.61 10.94 -6.99
CA GLY A 261 4.35 11.62 -7.21
C GLY A 261 4.43 12.45 -8.48
N SER A 262 3.34 13.11 -8.83
CA SER A 262 3.26 13.89 -10.06
C SER A 262 2.61 15.24 -9.79
N ALA A 263 3.07 16.28 -10.50
CA ALA A 263 2.38 17.56 -10.59
C ALA A 263 1.17 17.51 -11.55
N VAL A 264 1.04 16.43 -12.31
CA VAL A 264 -0.02 16.19 -13.30
C VAL A 264 -0.87 15.01 -12.86
N ASP A 265 -2.20 15.16 -12.96
CA ASP A 265 -3.14 14.09 -12.67
C ASP A 265 -3.37 13.19 -13.89
N CYS A 266 -3.62 11.89 -13.67
CA CYS A 266 -4.00 10.98 -14.75
C CYS A 266 -5.23 11.44 -15.55
N ARG A 267 -6.14 12.18 -14.90
CA ARG A 267 -7.28 12.84 -15.56
C ARG A 267 -6.83 13.93 -16.51
N ASP A 268 -5.82 14.72 -16.15
CA ASP A 268 -5.25 15.71 -17.06
C ASP A 268 -4.63 15.02 -18.28
N MET A 269 -3.86 13.94 -18.06
CA MET A 269 -3.30 13.16 -19.17
C MET A 269 -4.38 12.53 -20.08
N THR A 270 -5.56 12.24 -19.54
CA THR A 270 -6.65 11.61 -20.29
C THR A 270 -7.48 12.62 -21.08
N PHE A 271 -7.78 13.77 -20.48
CA PHE A 271 -8.77 14.72 -21.02
C PHE A 271 -8.17 16.01 -21.58
N ASN A 272 -6.93 16.33 -21.23
CA ASN A 272 -6.26 17.54 -21.68
C ASN A 272 -5.27 17.26 -22.82
N LYS A 273 -4.79 18.33 -23.44
CA LYS A 273 -3.78 18.23 -24.50
C LYS A 273 -2.38 18.09 -23.89
N TRP A 274 -1.46 17.53 -24.67
CA TRP A 274 -0.08 17.33 -24.25
C TRP A 274 0.62 18.62 -23.80
N GLU A 275 0.27 19.79 -24.32
CA GLU A 275 0.88 21.06 -23.89
C GLU A 275 0.46 21.48 -22.46
N GLN A 276 -0.52 20.80 -21.87
CA GLN A 276 -1.03 21.03 -20.51
C GLN A 276 -0.55 19.96 -19.52
N VAL A 277 0.24 18.99 -19.99
CA VAL A 277 0.83 17.85 -19.27
C VAL A 277 2.34 18.03 -19.24
#